data_AF-A0AAP4DIU2-F1
#
_entry.id   AF-A0AAP4DIU2-F1
#
_cell.length_a   1.000
_cell.length_b   1.000
_cell.length_c   1.000
_cell.angle_alpha   90.00
_cell.angle_beta   90.00
_cell.angle_gamma   90.00
#
_symmetry.space_group_name_H-M   'P 1'
#
loop_
_entity.id
_entity.type
_entity.pdbx_description
1 polymer ?
#
loop_
_entity_poly.entity_id
_entity_poly.type
_entity_poly.pdbx_seq_one_letter_code
_entity_poly.pdbx_strand_id
1 'polypeptide(L)'
;MFKFGTIGAYKQVRNNPRCKASVDLVPGLAVIPNDSSGNAFPPGASSTAKGDVYVVGNIIDKPEIRNKEDFKVLKGEYVLAFNLADLKGLPIELSSDVVVDYDALVKDDVLVPAADKSGKWVKAGDDVAEFKVSLKVLEKNTFGGKGLYLTVQA
;
A
#
# COMPACT_ATOMS: atom_id res chain seq x y z
N MET A 1 2.23 -5.49 5.70
CA MET A 1 3.33 -4.56 6.07
C MET A 1 3.88 -3.88 4.83
N PHE A 2 4.49 -2.70 5.00
CA PHE A 2 5.15 -1.92 3.95
C PHE A 2 6.51 -1.41 4.43
N LYS A 3 7.49 -1.34 3.53
CA LYS A 3 8.82 -0.79 3.81
C LYS A 3 9.39 -0.12 2.56
N PHE A 4 10.13 0.96 2.74
CA PHE A 4 10.92 1.58 1.68
C PHE A 4 12.18 0.76 1.39
N GLY A 5 12.47 0.48 0.12
CA GLY A 5 13.67 -0.25 -0.27
C GLY A 5 14.96 0.57 -0.16
N THR A 6 14.86 1.91 -0.14
CA THR A 6 16.02 2.81 0.04
C THR A 6 15.67 4.00 0.94
N ILE A 7 16.70 4.58 1.56
CA ILE A 7 16.57 5.85 2.29
C ILE A 7 16.15 7.02 1.38
N GLY A 8 16.53 6.96 0.10
CA GLY A 8 16.13 7.96 -0.89
C GLY A 8 14.62 8.02 -1.06
N ALA A 9 13.95 6.86 -1.09
CA ALA A 9 12.49 6.78 -1.15
C ALA A 9 11.81 7.43 0.06
N TYR A 10 12.28 7.13 1.28
CA TYR A 10 11.71 7.70 2.49
C TYR A 10 11.87 9.23 2.58
N LYS A 11 13.02 9.76 2.14
CA LYS A 11 13.31 11.20 2.27
C LYS A 11 12.49 12.09 1.34
N GLN A 12 12.05 11.57 0.19
CA GLN A 12 11.36 12.38 -0.83
C GLN A 12 9.84 12.22 -0.81
N VAL A 13 9.33 11.11 -0.28
CA VAL A 13 7.91 10.81 -0.32
C VAL A 13 7.11 11.77 0.56
N ARG A 14 6.04 12.33 0.02
CA ARG A 14 5.09 13.10 0.81
C ARG A 14 4.12 12.17 1.51
N ASN A 15 3.75 12.51 2.73
CA ASN A 15 2.69 11.83 3.47
C ASN A 15 1.50 12.75 3.75
N ASN A 16 0.30 12.17 3.90
CA ASN A 16 -0.86 12.84 4.47
C ASN A 16 -1.16 12.27 5.86
N PRO A 17 -0.74 12.95 6.95
CA PRO A 17 -0.99 12.50 8.32
C PRO A 17 -2.33 13.02 8.89
N ARG A 18 -3.13 13.77 8.12
CA ARG A 18 -4.32 14.49 8.64
C ARG A 18 -5.61 13.68 8.56
N CYS A 19 -5.61 12.58 7.81
CA CYS A 19 -6.80 11.75 7.61
C CYS A 19 -6.84 10.57 8.60
N LYS A 20 -8.04 10.23 9.06
CA LYS A 20 -8.32 9.11 9.96
C LYS A 20 -8.80 7.88 9.19
N ALA A 21 -8.54 6.69 9.70
CA ALA A 21 -8.97 5.45 9.06
C ALA A 21 -10.50 5.34 9.08
N SER A 22 -11.11 5.14 7.91
CA SER A 22 -12.58 4.95 7.80
C SER A 22 -13.04 3.54 8.21
N VAL A 23 -12.13 2.58 8.14
CA VAL A 23 -12.23 1.18 8.56
C VAL A 23 -10.91 0.78 9.22
N ASP A 24 -10.83 -0.41 9.83
CA ASP A 24 -9.54 -0.92 10.30
C ASP A 24 -8.62 -1.18 9.09
N LEU A 25 -7.38 -0.72 9.19
CA LEU A 25 -6.37 -0.85 8.14
C LEU A 25 -5.13 -1.57 8.68
N VAL A 26 -4.37 -2.18 7.78
CA VAL A 26 -3.04 -2.71 8.10
C VAL A 26 -1.98 -2.02 7.23
N PRO A 27 -0.73 -1.90 7.70
CA PRO A 27 0.34 -1.31 6.89
C PRO A 27 0.54 -2.05 5.56
N GLY A 28 0.64 -1.30 4.47
CA GLY A 28 0.75 -1.80 3.11
C GLY A 28 -0.54 -1.81 2.28
N LEU A 29 -1.70 -1.58 2.89
CA LEU A 29 -2.92 -1.38 2.12
C LEU A 29 -2.87 -0.06 1.33
N ALA A 30 -3.46 -0.07 0.14
CA ALA A 30 -3.75 1.12 -0.64
C ALA A 30 -4.93 1.89 -0.01
N VAL A 31 -4.80 3.21 0.07
CA VAL A 31 -5.80 4.11 0.64
C VAL A 31 -5.86 5.43 -0.12
N ILE A 32 -7.01 6.10 -0.04
CA ILE A 32 -7.29 7.41 -0.59
C ILE A 32 -7.58 8.37 0.57
N PRO A 33 -6.62 9.20 0.99
CA PRO A 33 -6.87 10.28 1.93
C PRO A 33 -7.80 11.33 1.31
N ASN A 34 -8.83 11.76 2.05
CA ASN A 34 -9.74 12.81 1.64
C ASN A 34 -9.81 13.89 2.72
N ASP A 35 -9.14 15.01 2.45
CA ASP A 35 -9.06 16.15 3.38
C ASP A 35 -10.43 16.78 3.68
N SER A 36 -11.40 16.67 2.77
CA SER A 36 -12.74 17.24 2.98
C SER A 36 -13.55 16.45 4.00
N SER A 37 -13.41 15.11 4.00
CA SER A 37 -14.08 14.26 4.99
C SER A 37 -13.21 13.99 6.22
N GLY A 38 -11.92 14.30 6.16
CA GLY A 38 -10.94 13.96 7.19
C GLY A 38 -10.67 12.45 7.30
N ASN A 39 -11.08 11.65 6.30
CA ASN A 39 -10.96 10.19 6.31
C ASN A 39 -10.06 9.67 5.20
N ALA A 40 -9.38 8.56 5.47
CA ALA A 40 -8.69 7.73 4.50
C ALA A 40 -9.48 6.43 4.32
N PHE A 41 -9.77 6.07 3.07
CA PHE A 41 -10.55 4.88 2.73
C PHE A 41 -9.82 4.01 1.71
N PRO A 42 -9.93 2.68 1.81
CA PRO A 42 -9.52 1.80 0.74
C PRO A 42 -10.30 2.11 -0.57
N PRO A 43 -9.69 1.99 -1.75
CA PRO A 43 -10.38 2.16 -3.02
C PRO A 43 -11.58 1.21 -3.13
N GLY A 44 -12.77 1.76 -3.37
CA GLY A 44 -14.01 0.97 -3.49
C GLY A 44 -14.65 1.01 -4.88
N ALA A 45 -14.07 1.79 -5.79
CA ALA A 45 -14.54 1.97 -7.15
C ALA A 45 -13.35 2.05 -8.11
N SER A 46 -13.57 1.64 -9.37
CA SER A 46 -12.52 1.63 -10.39
C SER A 46 -11.84 3.00 -10.56
N SER A 47 -12.62 4.10 -10.53
CA SER A 47 -12.10 5.47 -10.61
C SER A 47 -11.13 5.81 -9.48
N THR A 48 -11.42 5.39 -8.24
CA THR A 48 -10.52 5.62 -7.09
C THR A 48 -9.30 4.72 -7.12
N ALA A 49 -9.41 3.50 -7.64
CA ALA A 49 -8.29 2.56 -7.74
C ALA A 49 -7.30 2.97 -8.86
N LYS A 50 -7.82 3.53 -9.96
CA LYS A 50 -7.03 4.04 -11.10
C LYS A 50 -6.42 5.43 -10.85
N GLY A 51 -6.91 6.15 -9.85
CA GLY A 51 -6.42 7.48 -9.48
C GLY A 51 -5.09 7.48 -8.74
N ASP A 52 -4.78 8.62 -8.12
CA ASP A 52 -3.62 8.72 -7.24
C ASP A 52 -3.89 7.98 -5.92
N VAL A 53 -2.98 7.09 -5.55
CA VAL A 53 -3.15 6.20 -4.39
C VAL A 53 -2.01 6.36 -3.40
N TYR A 54 -2.34 6.18 -2.13
CA TYR A 54 -1.40 6.21 -1.03
C TYR A 54 -1.28 4.82 -0.42
N VAL A 55 -0.19 4.58 0.31
CA VAL A 55 0.00 3.34 1.08
C VAL A 55 -0.01 3.64 2.57
N VAL A 56 -0.64 2.76 3.36
CA VAL A 56 -0.60 2.82 4.82
C VAL A 56 0.81 2.49 5.29
N GLY A 57 1.49 3.48 5.86
CA GLY A 57 2.87 3.38 6.36
C GLY A 57 3.00 3.45 7.87
N ASN A 58 1.89 3.35 8.63
CA ASN A 58 1.94 3.30 10.09
C ASN A 58 2.86 2.18 10.57
N ILE A 59 3.64 2.47 11.61
CA ILE A 59 4.54 1.52 12.26
C ILE A 59 3.97 1.06 13.59
N ILE A 60 4.43 -0.09 14.05
CA ILE A 60 4.15 -0.57 15.40
C ILE A 60 4.83 0.39 16.38
N ASP A 61 4.05 1.17 17.10
CA ASP A 61 4.51 2.15 18.08
C ASP A 61 4.65 1.56 19.49
N LYS A 62 4.07 0.38 19.73
CA LYS A 62 4.06 -0.34 21.02
C LYS A 62 4.40 -1.83 20.83
N PRO A 63 5.66 -2.14 20.47
CA PRO A 63 6.06 -3.51 20.12
C PRO A 63 5.96 -4.51 21.28
N GLU A 64 5.86 -4.04 22.52
CA GLU A 64 5.74 -4.87 23.72
C GLU A 64 4.35 -5.52 23.87
N ILE A 65 3.33 -4.94 23.22
CA ILE A 65 1.93 -5.37 23.34
C ILE A 65 1.25 -5.60 21.98
N ARG A 66 1.85 -5.14 20.88
CA ARG A 66 1.34 -5.32 19.52
C ARG A 66 2.41 -5.96 18.67
N ASN A 67 2.14 -7.16 18.17
CA ASN A 67 2.98 -7.82 17.18
C ASN A 67 2.45 -7.51 15.75
N LYS A 68 3.15 -8.01 14.73
CA LYS A 68 2.75 -7.84 13.32
C LYS A 68 1.33 -8.33 13.04
N GLU A 69 0.95 -9.47 13.60
CA GLU A 69 -0.32 -10.15 13.33
C GLU A 69 -1.50 -9.35 13.92
N ASP A 70 -1.26 -8.67 15.03
CA ASP A 70 -2.27 -7.89 15.75
C ASP A 70 -2.31 -6.40 15.36
N PHE A 71 -1.24 -5.89 14.71
CA PHE A 71 -1.16 -4.45 14.45
C PHE A 71 -2.11 -3.99 13.35
N LYS A 72 -3.06 -3.16 13.75
CA LYS A 72 -3.99 -2.44 12.88
C LYS A 72 -3.98 -0.95 13.23
N VAL A 73 -4.23 -0.13 12.22
CA VAL A 73 -4.68 1.25 12.40
C VAL A 73 -6.20 1.17 12.52
N LEU A 74 -6.71 1.35 13.73
CA LEU A 74 -8.14 1.17 14.00
C LEU A 74 -8.94 2.31 13.37
N LYS A 75 -10.20 2.05 13.06
CA LYS A 75 -11.14 3.09 12.62
C LYS A 75 -11.08 4.31 13.56
N GLY A 76 -10.89 5.49 12.98
CA GLY A 76 -10.76 6.75 13.71
C GLY A 76 -9.35 7.13 14.14
N GLU A 77 -8.37 6.23 14.02
CA GLU A 77 -6.94 6.55 14.23
C GLU A 77 -6.34 7.23 12.99
N TYR A 78 -5.31 8.06 13.18
CA TYR A 78 -4.64 8.73 12.07
C TYR A 78 -3.82 7.75 11.22
N VAL A 79 -3.96 7.89 9.90
CA VAL A 79 -3.22 7.09 8.92
C VAL A 79 -1.98 7.87 8.49
N LEU A 80 -0.81 7.24 8.62
CA LEU A 80 0.41 7.69 7.96
C LEU A 80 0.36 7.22 6.50
N ALA A 81 -0.32 7.99 5.65
CA ALA A 81 -0.50 7.63 4.25
C ALA A 81 0.63 8.23 3.39
N PHE A 82 1.45 7.41 2.73
CA PHE A 82 2.51 7.88 1.83
C PHE A 82 2.04 7.90 0.37
N ASN A 83 2.27 8.99 -0.36
CA ASN A 83 1.89 9.11 -1.77
C ASN A 83 2.79 8.20 -2.62
N LEU A 84 2.21 7.24 -3.34
CA LEU A 84 3.00 6.31 -4.15
C LEU A 84 3.52 6.93 -5.45
N ALA A 85 2.86 7.95 -6.01
CA ALA A 85 3.36 8.63 -7.21
C ALA A 85 4.73 9.29 -6.98
N ASP A 86 5.02 9.73 -5.75
CA ASP A 86 6.34 10.28 -5.37
C ASP A 86 7.45 9.21 -5.31
N LEU A 87 7.08 7.93 -5.39
CA LEU A 87 8.01 6.81 -5.32
C LEU A 87 8.35 6.21 -6.69
N LYS A 88 7.96 6.88 -7.80
CA LYS A 88 8.21 6.39 -9.15
C LYS A 88 9.65 5.92 -9.37
N GLY A 89 9.81 4.68 -9.81
CA GLY A 89 11.12 4.06 -10.08
C GLY A 89 11.88 3.62 -8.83
N LEU A 90 11.35 3.83 -7.63
CA LEU A 90 12.00 3.46 -6.38
C LEU A 90 11.46 2.11 -5.87
N PRO A 91 12.32 1.34 -5.19
CA PRO A 91 11.93 0.06 -4.65
C PRO A 91 11.16 0.19 -3.34
N ILE A 92 10.20 -0.71 -3.15
CA ILE A 92 9.43 -0.91 -1.91
C ILE A 92 9.31 -2.40 -1.62
N GLU A 93 8.97 -2.74 -0.38
CA GLU A 93 8.63 -4.10 0.03
C GLU A 93 7.20 -4.15 0.58
N LEU A 94 6.45 -5.16 0.15
CA LEU A 94 5.11 -5.47 0.67
C LEU A 94 5.07 -6.88 1.22
N SER A 95 4.36 -7.08 2.33
CA SER A 95 4.09 -8.42 2.84
C SER A 95 2.90 -9.05 2.11
N SER A 96 2.89 -10.37 1.97
CA SER A 96 1.83 -11.13 1.30
C SER A 96 0.42 -10.88 1.85
N ASP A 97 0.27 -10.47 3.11
CA ASP A 97 -1.02 -10.22 3.76
C ASP A 97 -1.88 -9.16 3.03
N VAL A 98 -1.22 -8.22 2.33
CA VAL A 98 -1.87 -7.12 1.60
C VAL A 98 -1.96 -7.39 0.09
N VAL A 99 -1.62 -8.59 -0.35
CA VAL A 99 -1.58 -8.99 -1.76
C VAL A 99 -2.52 -10.17 -1.98
N VAL A 100 -3.28 -10.14 -3.06
CA VAL A 100 -4.17 -11.24 -3.47
C VAL A 100 -3.36 -12.24 -4.32
N ASP A 101 -3.61 -13.54 -4.11
CA ASP A 101 -3.00 -14.64 -4.87
C ASP A 101 -1.46 -14.63 -4.91
N TYR A 102 -0.81 -14.26 -3.80
CA TYR A 102 0.64 -14.13 -3.67
C TYR A 102 1.44 -15.32 -4.25
N ASP A 103 0.99 -16.56 -4.01
CA ASP A 103 1.72 -17.75 -4.45
C ASP A 103 1.77 -17.86 -5.98
N ALA A 104 0.78 -17.32 -6.71
CA ALA A 104 0.72 -17.28 -8.17
C ALA A 104 1.56 -16.14 -8.80
N LEU A 105 1.97 -15.15 -8.00
CA LEU A 105 2.76 -14.02 -8.51
C LEU A 105 4.19 -14.44 -8.85
N VAL A 106 4.68 -13.92 -9.97
CA VAL A 106 6.05 -14.13 -10.46
C VAL A 106 6.73 -12.80 -10.75
N LYS A 107 8.04 -12.85 -11.01
CA LYS A 107 8.81 -11.68 -11.47
C LYS A 107 8.15 -11.08 -12.72
N ASP A 108 8.21 -9.76 -12.80
CA ASP A 108 7.64 -8.92 -13.86
C ASP A 108 6.10 -8.79 -13.86
N ASP A 109 5.37 -9.54 -13.00
CA ASP A 109 3.95 -9.27 -12.77
C ASP A 109 3.74 -7.84 -12.26
N VAL A 110 2.65 -7.23 -12.68
CA VAL A 110 2.25 -5.88 -12.25
C VAL A 110 1.04 -5.99 -11.32
N LEU A 111 1.10 -5.27 -10.21
CA LEU A 111 0.02 -5.19 -9.24
C LEU A 111 -0.63 -3.81 -9.27
N VAL A 112 -1.94 -3.77 -9.10
CA VAL A 112 -2.75 -2.56 -9.00
C VAL A 112 -3.65 -2.61 -7.77
N PRO A 113 -4.12 -1.45 -7.26
CA PRO A 113 -5.07 -1.44 -6.15
C PRO A 113 -6.38 -2.14 -6.54
N ALA A 114 -6.89 -2.99 -5.66
CA ALA A 114 -8.21 -3.59 -5.83
C ALA A 114 -9.31 -2.53 -5.65
N ALA A 115 -10.35 -2.59 -6.50
CA ALA A 115 -11.52 -1.72 -6.45
C ALA A 115 -12.68 -2.35 -5.65
N ASP A 116 -12.39 -2.94 -4.49
CA ASP A 116 -13.32 -3.79 -3.72
C ASP A 116 -13.43 -3.39 -2.23
N LYS A 117 -12.87 -2.23 -1.85
CA LYS A 117 -12.77 -1.73 -0.47
C LYS A 117 -11.84 -2.51 0.45
N SER A 118 -11.08 -3.50 -0.06
CA SER A 118 -10.09 -4.22 0.73
C SER A 118 -8.81 -3.42 0.92
N GLY A 119 -8.46 -2.58 -0.05
CA GLY A 119 -7.16 -1.89 -0.12
C GLY A 119 -6.01 -2.82 -0.48
N LYS A 120 -6.28 -4.07 -0.85
CA LYS A 120 -5.26 -5.02 -1.26
C LYS A 120 -4.77 -4.72 -2.67
N TRP A 121 -3.64 -5.33 -2.99
CA TRP A 121 -3.03 -5.32 -4.30
C TRP A 121 -3.40 -6.59 -5.05
N VAL A 122 -3.91 -6.46 -6.27
CA VAL A 122 -4.27 -7.58 -7.16
C VAL A 122 -3.39 -7.55 -8.39
N LYS A 123 -3.17 -8.70 -9.02
CA LYS A 123 -2.51 -8.77 -10.32
C LYS A 123 -3.31 -7.95 -11.33
N ALA A 124 -2.63 -7.10 -12.09
CA ALA A 124 -3.24 -6.24 -13.08
C ALA A 124 -3.78 -7.06 -14.26
N GLY A 125 -4.90 -6.60 -14.82
CA GLY A 125 -5.41 -7.06 -16.10
C GLY A 125 -4.91 -6.19 -17.26
N ASP A 126 -5.62 -6.26 -18.39
CA ASP A 126 -5.27 -5.52 -19.61
C ASP A 126 -5.40 -3.99 -19.46
N ASP A 127 -6.11 -3.52 -18.43
CA ASP A 127 -6.36 -2.10 -18.16
C ASP A 127 -5.28 -1.44 -17.29
N VAL A 128 -4.13 -2.10 -17.08
CA VAL A 128 -3.01 -1.59 -16.26
C VAL A 128 -2.57 -0.17 -16.66
N ALA A 129 -2.66 0.18 -17.95
CA ALA A 129 -2.29 1.49 -18.48
C ALA A 129 -3.21 2.62 -18.00
N GLU A 130 -4.39 2.30 -17.48
CA GLU A 130 -5.33 3.28 -16.92
C GLU A 130 -5.01 3.64 -15.45
N PHE A 131 -4.13 2.88 -14.79
CA PHE A 131 -3.76 3.14 -13.41
C PHE A 131 -2.63 4.16 -13.33
N LYS A 132 -2.85 5.24 -12.57
CA LYS A 132 -1.81 6.23 -12.29
C LYS A 132 -0.64 5.64 -11.48
N VAL A 133 -0.88 4.59 -10.69
CA VAL A 133 0.15 3.89 -9.93
C VAL A 133 -0.05 2.39 -10.06
N SER A 134 1.01 1.68 -10.37
CA SER A 134 1.10 0.22 -10.31
C SER A 134 2.45 -0.22 -9.73
N LEU A 135 2.56 -1.48 -9.32
CA LEU A 135 3.77 -2.02 -8.69
C LEU A 135 4.28 -3.19 -9.50
N LYS A 136 5.51 -3.11 -10.00
CA LYS A 136 6.14 -4.21 -10.73
C LYS A 136 6.89 -5.12 -9.75
N VAL A 137 6.60 -6.42 -9.77
CA VAL A 137 7.29 -7.43 -8.97
C VAL A 137 8.70 -7.62 -9.51
N LEU A 138 9.72 -7.43 -8.65
CA LEU A 138 11.11 -7.74 -8.98
C LEU A 138 11.49 -9.14 -8.52
N GLU A 139 11.11 -9.50 -7.29
CA GLU A 139 11.36 -10.82 -6.70
C GLU A 139 10.49 -11.06 -5.46
N LYS A 140 10.39 -12.34 -5.06
CA LYS A 140 9.83 -12.74 -3.77
C LYS A 140 10.91 -12.67 -2.69
N ASN A 141 10.53 -12.30 -1.48
CA ASN A 141 11.43 -12.22 -0.34
C ASN A 141 10.71 -12.69 0.95
N THR A 142 11.39 -12.56 2.09
CA THR A 142 10.89 -12.98 3.41
C THR A 142 10.31 -11.83 4.24
N PHE A 143 10.04 -10.67 3.64
CA PHE A 143 9.54 -9.50 4.36
C PHE A 143 8.16 -9.78 4.97
N GLY A 144 8.10 -9.80 6.31
CA GLY A 144 6.90 -10.23 7.03
C GLY A 144 6.59 -11.71 6.88
N GLY A 145 7.60 -12.57 6.77
CA GLY A 145 7.45 -14.01 6.56
C GLY A 145 7.43 -14.36 5.07
N LYS A 146 6.45 -13.82 4.33
CA LYS A 146 6.37 -13.88 2.87
C LYS A 146 6.12 -12.47 2.33
N GLY A 147 6.93 -12.03 1.38
CA GLY A 147 6.85 -10.68 0.83
C GLY A 147 7.34 -10.56 -0.60
N LEU A 148 7.18 -9.35 -1.14
CA LEU A 148 7.58 -8.97 -2.49
C LEU A 148 8.51 -7.77 -2.41
N TYR A 149 9.58 -7.81 -3.20
CA TYR A 149 10.36 -6.63 -3.56
C TYR A 149 9.82 -6.10 -4.88
N LEU A 150 9.40 -4.84 -4.89
CA LEU A 150 8.67 -4.23 -6.02
C LEU A 150 9.30 -2.90 -6.40
N THR A 151 9.07 -2.46 -7.64
CA THR A 151 9.33 -1.08 -8.08
C THR A 151 8.01 -0.40 -8.41
N VAL A 152 7.84 0.82 -7.91
CA VAL A 152 6.66 1.64 -8.21
C VAL A 152 6.73 2.16 -9.65
N GLN A 153 5.65 1.94 -10.40
CA GLN A 153 5.40 2.51 -11.71
C GLN A 153 4.32 3.58 -11.54
N ALA A 154 4.62 4.83 -11.86
CA ALA A 154 3.67 5.95 -11.76
C ALA A 154 3.87 6.93 -12.92
#